data_AF-A0A2V9DGH7-F1
#
_entry.id   AF-A0A2V9DGH7-F1
#
_cell.length_a   1.000
_cell.length_b   1.000
_cell.length_c   1.000
_cell.angle_alpha   90.00
_cell.angle_beta   90.00
_cell.angle_gamma   90.00
#
_symmetry.space_group_name_H-M   'P 1'
#
loop_
_entity.id
_entity.type
_entity.pdbx_description
1 polymer ?
#
loop_
_entity_poly.entity_id
_entity_poly.type
_entity_poly.pdbx_seq_one_letter_code
_entity_poly.pdbx_strand_id
1 'polypeptide(L)'
;MSSGTSAMALSQSGRLNVAELRQEIDRLMERGEATRASHLLSELWTKDNSVSTASFIVSRYEQLRPKLNLLPYRMAILRSFTVEPIVPLLRAGSFHAGIDLTVHMSDFNAHVQEILDPESSLYGFAPDVVVVAVQTRDVAPELWRDYADLNSEQVQSAATRVVGDFRSWVSNFRAR
;
A
#
# COMPACT_ATOMS: atom_id res chain seq x y z
N MET A 1 -2.65 -63.85 -6.46
CA MET A 1 -3.81 -63.06 -5.98
C MET A 1 -3.24 -62.12 -4.93
N SER A 2 -2.78 -60.91 -5.28
CA SER A 2 -3.59 -59.72 -5.58
C SER A 2 -4.70 -59.61 -4.54
N SER A 3 -4.81 -58.59 -3.69
CA SER A 3 -4.64 -57.16 -3.95
C SER A 3 -5.00 -56.42 -2.66
N GLY A 4 -4.43 -55.23 -2.46
CA GLY A 4 -5.15 -54.17 -1.75
C GLY A 4 -4.55 -53.74 -0.40
N THR A 5 -3.51 -52.92 -0.45
CA THR A 5 -3.31 -51.78 0.49
C THR A 5 -2.14 -50.90 0.02
N SER A 6 -2.19 -50.46 -1.24
CA SER A 6 -1.22 -49.49 -1.76
C SER A 6 -1.94 -48.34 -2.50
N ALA A 7 -2.96 -47.80 -1.83
CA ALA A 7 -3.74 -46.68 -2.34
C ALA A 7 -4.18 -45.76 -1.19
N MET A 8 -3.23 -45.30 -0.38
CA MET A 8 -3.50 -44.22 0.59
C MET A 8 -2.26 -43.40 0.99
N ALA A 9 -1.21 -43.40 0.16
CA ALA A 9 0.00 -42.59 0.36
C ALA A 9 0.18 -41.50 -0.72
N LEU A 10 -0.91 -41.00 -1.30
CA LEU A 10 -0.90 -39.98 -2.34
C LEU A 10 -2.03 -38.96 -2.07
N SER A 11 -1.94 -38.19 -0.98
CA SER A 11 -2.85 -37.03 -0.77
C SER A 11 -2.33 -35.98 0.22
N GLN A 12 -1.02 -35.90 0.46
CA GLN A 12 -0.40 -34.73 1.09
C GLN A 12 0.84 -34.31 0.32
N SER A 13 0.66 -33.78 -0.91
CA SER A 13 1.68 -32.90 -1.47
C SER A 13 1.73 -31.66 -0.59
N GLY A 14 2.72 -31.63 0.30
CA GLY A 14 2.87 -30.62 1.34
C GLY A 14 2.89 -29.23 0.75
N ARG A 15 1.95 -28.37 1.18
CA ARG A 15 2.03 -26.94 0.89
C ARG A 15 3.33 -26.41 1.50
N LEU A 16 4.17 -25.82 0.67
CA LEU A 16 5.45 -25.24 1.08
C LEU A 16 5.23 -24.23 2.22
N ASN A 17 6.13 -24.22 3.20
CA ASN A 17 6.14 -23.21 4.24
C ASN A 17 6.71 -21.88 3.71
N VAL A 18 6.69 -20.81 4.53
CA VAL A 18 7.12 -19.46 4.10
C VAL A 18 8.59 -19.44 3.67
N ALA A 19 9.47 -20.15 4.37
CA ALA A 19 10.89 -20.19 4.03
C ALA A 19 11.13 -21.00 2.74
N GLU A 20 10.44 -22.12 2.58
CA GLU A 20 10.49 -22.95 1.36
C GLU A 20 9.98 -22.20 0.13
N LEU A 21 8.89 -21.44 0.27
CA LEU A 21 8.35 -20.59 -0.79
C LEU A 21 9.38 -19.55 -1.25
N ARG A 22 10.03 -18.85 -0.30
CA ARG A 22 11.06 -17.84 -0.63
C ARG A 22 12.23 -18.45 -1.40
N GLN A 23 12.72 -19.62 -0.98
CA GLN A 23 13.80 -20.31 -1.66
C GLN A 23 13.39 -20.78 -3.06
N GLU A 24 12.17 -21.30 -3.24
CA GLU A 24 11.70 -21.74 -4.55
C GLU A 24 11.47 -20.58 -5.51
N ILE A 25 10.96 -19.43 -5.02
CA ILE A 25 10.84 -18.21 -5.80
C ILE A 25 12.21 -17.79 -6.36
N ASP A 26 13.24 -17.75 -5.52
CA ASP A 26 14.59 -17.37 -5.95
C ASP A 26 15.14 -18.33 -7.02
N ARG A 27 14.95 -19.66 -6.86
CA ARG A 27 15.32 -20.65 -7.89
C ARG A 27 14.59 -20.46 -9.22
N LEU A 28 13.30 -20.18 -9.18
CA LEU A 28 12.51 -19.94 -10.40
C LEU A 28 12.97 -18.66 -11.12
N MET A 29 13.33 -17.62 -10.35
CA MET A 29 13.88 -16.39 -10.91
C MET A 29 15.22 -16.62 -11.60
N GLU A 30 16.13 -17.40 -10.99
CA GLU A 30 17.42 -17.79 -11.58
C GLU A 30 17.25 -18.55 -12.90
N ARG A 31 16.20 -19.37 -13.01
CA ARG A 31 15.85 -20.13 -14.23
C ARG A 31 15.10 -19.30 -15.28
N GLY A 32 14.76 -18.05 -14.97
CA GLY A 32 13.98 -17.19 -15.85
C GLY A 32 12.48 -17.54 -15.91
N GLU A 33 11.96 -18.37 -15.00
CA GLU A 33 10.56 -18.80 -14.94
C GLU A 33 9.65 -17.74 -14.28
N ALA A 34 9.60 -16.55 -14.87
CA ALA A 34 8.94 -15.36 -14.29
C ALA A 34 7.47 -15.59 -13.89
N THR A 35 6.67 -16.25 -14.74
CA THR A 35 5.24 -16.51 -14.47
C THR A 35 5.03 -17.42 -13.27
N ARG A 36 5.87 -18.44 -13.10
CA ARG A 36 5.80 -19.35 -11.95
C ARG A 36 6.27 -18.65 -10.68
N ALA A 37 7.35 -17.88 -10.76
CA ALA A 37 7.83 -17.06 -9.66
C ALA A 37 6.76 -16.06 -9.19
N SER A 38 6.07 -15.37 -10.11
CA SER A 38 4.98 -14.46 -9.76
C SER A 38 3.80 -15.15 -9.09
N HIS A 39 3.46 -16.38 -9.52
CA HIS A 39 2.42 -17.16 -8.86
C HIS A 39 2.80 -17.50 -7.41
N LEU A 40 4.03 -17.95 -7.16
CA LEU A 40 4.50 -18.26 -5.81
C LEU A 40 4.64 -17.00 -4.93
N LEU A 41 4.98 -15.84 -5.50
CA LEU A 41 4.94 -14.57 -4.78
C LEU A 41 3.52 -14.24 -4.29
N SER A 42 2.50 -14.46 -5.12
CA SER A 42 1.10 -14.29 -4.73
C SER A 42 0.63 -15.31 -3.68
N GLU A 43 1.09 -16.56 -3.78
CA GLU A 43 0.83 -17.59 -2.76
C GLU A 43 1.48 -17.22 -1.41
N LEU A 44 2.72 -16.75 -1.45
CA LEU A 44 3.46 -16.29 -0.28
C LEU A 44 2.72 -15.15 0.45
N TRP A 45 2.21 -14.16 -0.29
CA TRP A 45 1.41 -13.06 0.28
C TRP A 45 0.13 -13.56 0.97
N THR A 46 -0.55 -14.54 0.36
CA THR A 46 -1.76 -15.16 0.93
C THR A 46 -1.46 -15.85 2.25
N LYS A 47 -0.25 -16.40 2.39
CA LYS A 47 0.18 -17.19 3.54
C LYS A 47 0.75 -16.33 4.68
N ASP A 48 1.43 -15.25 4.35
CA ASP A 48 2.03 -14.33 5.32
C ASP A 48 2.06 -12.90 4.74
N ASN A 49 1.37 -11.97 5.39
CA ASN A 49 1.29 -10.56 5.00
C ASN A 49 2.11 -9.64 5.93
N SER A 50 3.14 -10.20 6.58
CA SER A 50 4.08 -9.45 7.39
C SER A 50 4.90 -8.44 6.57
N VAL A 51 5.45 -7.41 7.23
CA VAL A 51 6.32 -6.40 6.60
C VAL A 51 7.57 -7.03 5.96
N SER A 52 8.14 -8.07 6.58
CA SER A 52 9.33 -8.76 6.04
C SER A 52 9.00 -9.56 4.79
N THR A 53 7.78 -10.11 4.67
CA THR A 53 7.29 -10.77 3.47
C THR A 53 6.91 -9.78 2.38
N ALA A 54 6.29 -8.67 2.74
CA ALA A 54 6.02 -7.58 1.82
C ALA A 54 7.30 -7.04 1.15
N SER A 55 8.34 -6.75 1.94
CA SER A 55 9.62 -6.26 1.44
C SER A 55 10.32 -7.28 0.53
N PHE A 56 10.24 -8.58 0.86
CA PHE A 56 10.74 -9.63 -0.01
C PHE A 56 9.99 -9.69 -1.33
N ILE A 57 8.65 -9.67 -1.27
CA ILE A 57 7.81 -9.69 -2.47
C ILE A 57 8.15 -8.51 -3.36
N VAL A 58 8.19 -7.30 -2.82
CA VAL A 58 8.52 -6.08 -3.56
C VAL A 58 9.90 -6.20 -4.21
N SER A 59 10.93 -6.68 -3.49
CA SER A 59 12.27 -6.86 -4.04
C SER A 59 12.33 -7.82 -5.24
N ARG A 60 11.52 -8.89 -5.23
CA ARG A 60 11.46 -9.87 -6.33
C ARG A 60 10.58 -9.39 -7.47
N TYR A 61 9.43 -8.83 -7.12
CA TYR A 61 8.50 -8.20 -8.03
C TYR A 61 9.19 -7.16 -8.91
N GLU A 62 10.03 -6.27 -8.37
CA GLU A 62 10.74 -5.25 -9.19
C GLU A 62 11.61 -5.86 -10.30
N GLN A 63 12.25 -6.99 -10.03
CA GLN A 63 13.08 -7.69 -11.02
C GLN A 63 12.23 -8.39 -12.08
N LEU A 64 11.02 -8.82 -11.71
CA LEU A 64 10.07 -9.47 -12.61
C LEU A 64 9.20 -8.47 -13.36
N ARG A 65 9.04 -7.25 -12.84
CA ARG A 65 8.11 -6.21 -13.31
C ARG A 65 8.06 -6.04 -14.83
N PRO A 66 9.20 -5.97 -15.57
CA PRO A 66 9.17 -5.82 -17.03
C PRO A 66 8.58 -7.03 -17.79
N LYS A 67 8.46 -8.18 -17.14
CA LYS A 67 7.98 -9.45 -17.71
C LYS A 67 6.54 -9.77 -17.32
N LEU A 68 5.90 -8.94 -16.51
CA LEU A 68 4.55 -9.16 -15.99
C LEU A 68 3.57 -8.19 -16.65
N ASN A 69 2.36 -8.66 -16.92
CA ASN A 69 1.27 -7.83 -17.41
C ASN A 69 0.37 -7.39 -16.25
N LEU A 70 0.79 -6.35 -15.54
CA LEU A 70 0.06 -5.75 -14.41
C LEU A 70 -0.56 -4.42 -14.82
N LEU A 71 -1.66 -4.04 -14.18
CA LEU A 71 -2.29 -2.75 -14.40
C LEU A 71 -1.45 -1.66 -13.70
N PRO A 72 -0.88 -0.67 -14.43
CA PRO A 72 -0.18 0.45 -13.80
C PRO A 72 -1.14 1.28 -12.94
N TYR A 73 -0.71 1.65 -11.74
CA TYR A 73 -1.50 2.51 -10.84
C TYR A 73 -0.60 3.39 -9.99
N ARG A 74 -0.96 4.67 -9.86
CA ARG A 74 -0.18 5.71 -9.20
C ARG A 74 -0.91 6.20 -7.96
N MET A 75 -0.30 6.02 -6.80
CA MET A 75 -0.83 6.51 -5.53
C MET A 75 0.07 7.60 -4.96
N ALA A 76 -0.49 8.77 -4.67
CA ALA A 76 0.19 9.78 -3.88
C ALA A 76 -0.27 9.70 -2.41
N ILE A 77 0.66 9.84 -1.47
CA ILE A 77 0.35 9.94 -0.04
C ILE A 77 0.82 11.30 0.47
N LEU A 78 -0.15 12.17 0.80
CA LEU A 78 0.08 13.43 1.48
C LEU A 78 0.09 13.19 2.98
N ARG A 79 1.08 13.69 3.72
CA ARG A 79 1.30 13.23 5.11
C ARG A 79 1.66 14.32 6.12
N SER A 80 1.27 14.09 7.37
CA SER A 80 1.78 14.82 8.54
C SER A 80 2.62 13.94 9.49
N PHE A 81 2.71 12.63 9.20
CA PHE A 81 3.46 11.67 10.01
C PHE A 81 4.13 10.61 9.13
N THR A 82 4.96 9.78 9.76
CA THR A 82 5.69 8.68 9.09
C THR A 82 4.71 7.62 8.60
N VAL A 83 4.76 7.34 7.30
CA VAL A 83 3.92 6.32 6.63
C VAL A 83 4.75 5.36 5.77
N GLU A 84 6.04 5.64 5.58
CA GLU A 84 7.00 4.86 4.80
C GLU A 84 6.94 3.35 5.09
N PRO A 85 6.80 2.89 6.36
CA PRO A 85 6.73 1.45 6.65
C PRO A 85 5.53 0.72 6.03
N ILE A 86 4.46 1.42 5.64
CA ILE A 86 3.29 0.81 4.98
C ILE A 86 3.53 0.56 3.49
N VAL A 87 4.50 1.24 2.87
CA VAL A 87 4.70 1.20 1.42
C VAL A 87 4.95 -0.22 0.90
N PRO A 88 5.83 -1.04 1.53
CA PRO A 88 6.00 -2.43 1.08
C PRO A 88 4.71 -3.24 1.14
N LEU A 89 3.88 -3.04 2.18
CA LEU A 89 2.60 -3.75 2.35
C LEU A 89 1.61 -3.37 1.25
N LEU A 90 1.48 -2.07 0.95
CA LEU A 90 0.63 -1.57 -0.14
C LEU A 90 1.07 -2.17 -1.48
N ARG A 91 2.36 -2.12 -1.77
CA ARG A 91 2.89 -2.61 -3.05
C ARG A 91 2.77 -4.13 -3.21
N ALA A 92 3.06 -4.90 -2.16
CA ALA A 92 2.89 -6.35 -2.19
C ALA A 92 1.41 -6.74 -2.33
N GLY A 93 0.50 -6.08 -1.61
CA GLY A 93 -0.94 -6.29 -1.72
C GLY A 93 -1.48 -5.93 -3.11
N SER A 94 -1.05 -4.81 -3.67
CA SER A 94 -1.41 -4.41 -5.04
C SER A 94 -0.87 -5.37 -6.09
N PHE A 95 0.38 -5.80 -5.97
CA PHE A 95 0.96 -6.83 -6.84
C PHE A 95 0.09 -8.11 -6.83
N HIS A 96 -0.29 -8.58 -5.63
CA HIS A 96 -1.18 -9.74 -5.49
C HIS A 96 -2.55 -9.53 -6.17
N ALA A 97 -3.04 -8.29 -6.19
CA ALA A 97 -4.27 -7.89 -6.88
C ALA A 97 -4.09 -7.63 -8.40
N GLY A 98 -2.89 -7.87 -8.96
CA GLY A 98 -2.62 -7.64 -10.39
C GLY A 98 -2.27 -6.19 -10.75
N ILE A 99 -1.89 -5.37 -9.78
CA ILE A 99 -1.62 -3.94 -9.92
C ILE A 99 -0.13 -3.65 -9.75
N ASP A 100 0.45 -2.92 -10.71
CA ASP A 100 1.78 -2.30 -10.61
C ASP A 100 1.64 -0.95 -9.90
N LEU A 101 1.72 -0.98 -8.57
CA LEU A 101 1.60 0.20 -7.74
C LEU A 101 2.92 0.97 -7.65
N THR A 102 2.89 2.21 -8.15
CA THR A 102 3.91 3.24 -7.91
C THR A 102 3.40 4.20 -6.84
N VAL A 103 4.18 4.41 -5.78
CA VAL A 103 3.82 5.27 -4.65
C VAL A 103 4.70 6.52 -4.66
N HIS A 104 4.06 7.69 -4.59
CA HIS A 104 4.70 8.98 -4.34
C HIS A 104 4.34 9.47 -2.94
N MET A 105 5.27 10.14 -2.26
CA MET A 105 5.06 10.67 -0.93
C MET A 105 5.36 12.16 -0.91
N SER A 106 4.49 12.95 -0.28
CA SER A 106 4.78 14.35 -0.04
C SER A 106 5.84 14.53 1.03
N ASP A 107 6.38 15.75 1.08
CA ASP A 107 7.06 16.23 2.27
C ASP A 107 6.13 16.26 3.48
N PHE A 108 6.73 16.23 4.68
CA PHE A 108 5.99 16.30 5.93
C PHE A 108 5.26 17.64 6.06
N ASN A 109 3.99 17.58 6.45
CA ASN A 109 3.13 18.74 6.70
C ASN A 109 2.90 19.66 5.48
N ALA A 110 3.24 19.21 4.28
CA ALA A 110 3.09 19.99 3.04
C ALA A 110 1.75 19.77 2.31
N HIS A 111 0.85 18.96 2.87
CA HIS A 111 -0.39 18.53 2.20
C HIS A 111 -1.25 19.68 1.62
N VAL A 112 -1.37 20.81 2.34
CA VAL A 112 -2.12 21.97 1.85
C VAL A 112 -1.41 22.63 0.67
N GLN A 113 -0.10 22.84 0.77
CA GLN A 113 0.70 23.44 -0.29
C GLN A 113 0.67 22.57 -1.55
N GLU A 114 0.87 21.25 -1.42
CA GLU A 114 0.81 20.28 -2.52
C GLU A 114 -0.54 20.32 -3.26
N ILE A 115 -1.65 20.53 -2.54
CA ILE A 115 -2.99 20.60 -3.15
C ILE A 115 -3.23 21.97 -3.81
N LEU A 116 -2.79 23.07 -3.20
CA LEU A 116 -3.11 24.42 -3.67
C LEU A 116 -2.18 24.90 -4.79
N ASP A 117 -0.92 24.46 -4.80
CA ASP A 117 0.07 24.81 -5.81
C ASP A 117 -0.08 23.92 -7.05
N PRO A 118 -0.46 24.47 -8.23
CA PRO A 118 -0.60 23.70 -9.46
C PRO A 118 0.70 23.06 -9.95
N GLU A 119 1.85 23.64 -9.58
CA GLU A 119 3.17 23.17 -10.00
C GLU A 119 3.78 22.18 -9.00
N SER A 120 2.98 21.71 -8.03
CA SER A 120 3.44 20.81 -6.98
C SER A 120 3.81 19.42 -7.52
N SER A 121 4.59 18.69 -6.71
CA SER A 121 5.01 17.33 -7.03
C SER A 121 3.81 16.38 -7.18
N LEU A 122 2.70 16.66 -6.48
CA LEU A 122 1.43 15.95 -6.58
C LEU A 122 0.88 15.97 -8.01
N TYR A 123 0.78 17.14 -8.65
CA TYR A 123 0.20 17.25 -9.99
C TYR A 123 1.17 16.74 -11.07
N GLY A 124 2.47 17.00 -10.92
CA GLY A 124 3.50 16.39 -11.79
C GLY A 124 3.53 14.87 -11.70
N PHE A 125 3.18 14.31 -10.52
CA PHE A 125 3.01 12.88 -10.32
C PHE A 125 1.67 12.33 -10.83
N ALA A 126 0.73 13.13 -11.37
CA ALA A 126 -0.51 12.67 -12.00
C ALA A 126 -1.12 11.37 -11.40
N PRO A 127 -1.45 11.35 -10.10
CA PRO A 127 -1.88 10.15 -9.39
C PRO A 127 -3.28 9.71 -9.80
N ASP A 128 -3.51 8.39 -9.83
CA ASP A 128 -4.85 7.80 -9.95
C ASP A 128 -5.63 7.89 -8.63
N VAL A 129 -4.90 7.92 -7.50
CA VAL A 129 -5.48 8.09 -6.16
C VAL A 129 -4.55 8.91 -5.25
N VAL A 130 -5.17 9.73 -4.41
CA VAL A 130 -4.48 10.49 -3.35
C VAL A 130 -5.00 10.05 -1.99
N VAL A 131 -4.08 9.69 -1.10
CA VAL A 131 -4.36 9.42 0.32
C VAL A 131 -3.87 10.61 1.14
N VAL A 132 -4.72 11.17 1.99
CA VAL A 132 -4.35 12.24 2.92
C VAL A 132 -4.21 11.65 4.32
N ALA A 133 -2.98 11.33 4.70
CA ALA A 133 -2.59 10.74 5.97
C ALA A 133 -2.12 11.82 6.95
N VAL A 134 -3.08 12.54 7.53
CA VAL A 134 -2.81 13.61 8.50
C VAL A 134 -3.45 13.34 9.86
N GLN A 135 -2.82 13.82 10.92
CA GLN A 135 -3.31 13.63 12.29
C GLN A 135 -4.17 14.80 12.75
N THR A 136 -5.16 14.52 13.60
CA THR A 136 -6.02 15.54 14.19
C THR A 136 -5.23 16.66 14.89
N ARG A 137 -4.10 16.32 15.53
CA ARG A 137 -3.22 17.31 16.20
C ARG A 137 -2.65 18.38 15.26
N ASP A 138 -2.58 18.09 13.96
CA ASP A 138 -1.99 18.97 12.95
C ASP A 138 -3.06 19.85 12.30
N VAL A 139 -4.28 19.32 12.12
CA VAL A 139 -5.39 20.03 11.44
C VAL A 139 -6.36 20.73 12.40
N ALA A 140 -6.42 20.26 13.65
CA ALA A 140 -7.29 20.76 14.70
C ALA A 140 -6.55 20.79 16.06
N PRO A 141 -5.44 21.56 16.17
CA PRO A 141 -4.63 21.59 17.39
C PRO A 141 -5.44 21.96 18.64
N GLU A 142 -6.45 22.83 18.52
CA GLU A 142 -7.31 23.23 19.63
C GLU A 142 -8.19 22.07 20.14
N LEU A 143 -8.68 21.21 19.23
CA LEU A 143 -9.46 20.03 19.60
C LEU A 143 -8.57 18.92 20.19
N TRP A 144 -7.28 18.95 19.91
CA TRP A 144 -6.33 17.96 20.40
C TRP A 144 -5.70 18.35 21.75
N ARG A 145 -5.32 19.62 21.92
CA ARG A 145 -4.57 20.11 23.09
C ARG A 145 -5.47 20.76 24.14
N ASP A 146 -6.45 21.54 23.71
CA ASP A 146 -7.15 22.50 24.57
C ASP A 146 -8.63 22.13 24.75
N TYR A 147 -9.02 20.90 24.37
CA TYR A 147 -10.43 20.47 24.33
C TYR A 147 -11.20 20.71 25.64
N ALA A 148 -10.53 20.50 26.79
CA ALA A 148 -11.14 20.67 28.10
C ALA A 148 -11.56 22.13 28.41
N ASP A 149 -10.93 23.09 27.73
CA ASP A 149 -11.19 24.52 27.89
C ASP A 149 -12.23 25.05 26.89
N LEU A 150 -12.69 24.21 25.96
CA LEU A 150 -13.65 24.57 24.93
C LEU A 150 -15.08 24.28 25.36
N ASN A 151 -15.98 25.23 25.09
CA ASN A 151 -17.42 24.99 25.17
C ASN A 151 -17.92 24.26 23.90
N SER A 152 -19.16 23.78 23.93
CA SER A 152 -19.74 23.01 22.82
C SER A 152 -19.81 23.78 21.50
N GLU A 153 -20.02 25.09 21.53
CA GLU A 153 -20.05 25.93 20.32
C GLU A 153 -18.65 26.04 19.69
N GLN A 154 -17.62 26.24 20.50
CA GLN A 154 -16.23 26.29 20.05
C GLN A 154 -15.78 24.96 19.44
N VAL A 155 -16.15 23.83 20.06
CA VAL A 155 -15.87 22.49 19.52
C VAL A 155 -16.53 22.30 18.14
N GLN A 156 -17.81 22.66 18.02
CA GLN A 156 -18.55 22.53 16.74
C GLN A 156 -17.98 23.46 15.66
N SER A 157 -17.58 24.68 16.03
CA SER A 157 -16.94 25.63 15.13
C SER A 157 -15.62 25.08 14.58
N ALA A 158 -14.74 24.58 15.46
CA ALA A 158 -13.46 23.99 15.05
C ALA A 158 -13.65 22.76 14.14
N ALA A 159 -14.59 21.87 14.48
CA ALA A 159 -14.91 20.72 13.64
C ALA A 159 -15.45 21.14 12.25
N THR A 160 -16.36 22.13 12.22
CA THR A 160 -16.93 22.66 10.97
C THR A 160 -15.86 23.29 10.09
N ARG A 161 -14.94 24.07 10.69
CA ARG A 161 -13.80 24.65 9.99
C ARG A 161 -12.94 23.58 9.32
N VAL A 162 -12.50 22.58 10.09
CA VAL A 162 -11.66 21.48 9.57
C VAL A 162 -12.36 20.74 8.43
N VAL A 163 -13.63 20.37 8.60
CA VAL A 163 -14.40 19.71 7.52
C VAL A 163 -14.52 20.61 6.29
N GLY A 164 -14.74 21.91 6.48
CA GLY A 164 -14.79 22.91 5.41
C GLY A 164 -13.48 23.02 4.64
N ASP A 165 -12.35 23.02 5.34
CA ASP A 165 -11.01 23.08 4.76
C ASP A 165 -10.77 21.86 3.85
N PHE A 166 -10.99 20.65 4.35
CA PHE A 166 -10.84 19.42 3.55
C PHE A 166 -11.78 19.35 2.36
N ARG A 167 -13.04 19.79 2.51
CA ARG A 167 -13.99 19.85 1.39
C ARG A 167 -13.48 20.78 0.29
N SER A 168 -12.94 21.94 0.69
CA SER A 168 -12.38 22.92 -0.24
C SER A 168 -11.15 22.36 -0.95
N TRP A 169 -10.23 21.72 -0.21
CA TRP A 169 -9.03 21.09 -0.79
C TRP A 169 -9.38 19.96 -1.75
N VAL A 170 -10.31 19.06 -1.40
CA VAL A 170 -10.77 17.97 -2.27
C VAL A 170 -11.46 18.53 -3.53
N SER A 171 -12.26 19.58 -3.38
CA SER A 171 -12.89 20.24 -4.53
C SER A 171 -11.87 20.87 -5.46
N ASN A 172 -10.89 21.60 -4.93
CA ASN A 172 -9.83 22.24 -5.70
C ASN A 172 -8.96 21.20 -6.44
N PHE A 173 -8.62 20.10 -5.77
CA PHE A 173 -7.86 19.01 -6.38
C PHE A 173 -8.62 18.35 -7.54
N ARG A 174 -9.93 18.12 -7.40
CA ARG A 174 -10.76 17.46 -8.42
C ARG A 174 -11.21 18.36 -9.58
N ALA A 175 -11.15 19.68 -9.39
CA ALA A 175 -11.49 20.64 -10.43
C ALA A 175 -10.37 20.81 -11.47
N ARG A 176 -9.24 20.13 -11.27
CA ARG A 176 -8.08 20.10 -12.16
C ARG A 176 -8.00 18.73 -12.82
#